data_AF-A0AAU5ZUM8-F1
#
_entry.id   AF-A0AAU5ZUM8-F1
#
_cell.length_a   1.000
_cell.length_b   1.000
_cell.length_c   1.000
_cell.angle_alpha   90.00
_cell.angle_beta   90.00
_cell.angle_gamma   90.00
#
_symmetry.space_group_name_H-M   'P 1'
#
loop_
_entity.id
_entity.type
_entity.pdbx_description
1 polymer ?
#
loop_
_entity_poly.entity_id
_entity_poly.type
_entity_poly.pdbx_seq_one_letter_code
_entity_poly.pdbx_strand_id
1 'polypeptide(L)'
;MLGTLLSFEGVEIWGEQFDGLNDEEYEVPCPSCSAENFIVFGKYGFFSTTDSMYMEPSTTARQVPLRPQAPAALGGVAERLYSRALADDHPDVARKLTYVFGNAQCAECDAVFSVEEAIVARWD
;
A
#
# COMPACT_ATOMS: atom_id res chain seq x y z
N MET A 1 -6.13 17.94 5.65
CA MET A 1 -4.73 17.57 5.89
C MET A 1 -4.72 16.33 6.77
N LEU A 2 -4.73 15.15 6.14
CA LEU A 2 -4.92 13.87 6.82
C LEU A 2 -3.75 13.56 7.78
N GLY A 3 -2.52 13.86 7.36
CA GLY A 3 -1.30 13.54 8.12
C GLY A 3 -1.22 14.19 9.51
N THR A 4 -1.72 15.42 9.67
CA THR A 4 -1.55 16.19 10.92
C THR A 4 -2.44 15.70 12.07
N LEU A 5 -3.54 15.00 11.79
CA LEU A 5 -4.41 14.47 12.86
C LEU A 5 -3.92 13.12 13.41
N LEU A 6 -3.16 12.35 12.62
CA LEU A 6 -2.67 11.03 13.01
C LEU A 6 -1.38 11.07 13.82
N SER A 7 -0.56 12.11 13.61
CA SER A 7 0.57 12.42 14.49
C SER A 7 0.12 12.68 15.95
N PHE A 8 -1.15 13.02 16.20
CA PHE A 8 -1.70 13.22 17.54
C PHE A 8 -2.30 11.94 18.18
N GLU A 9 -2.56 10.88 17.41
CA GLU A 9 -3.07 9.59 17.93
C GLU A 9 -1.96 8.59 18.30
N GLY A 10 -0.70 9.04 18.36
CA GLY A 10 0.43 8.21 18.80
C GLY A 10 0.93 7.22 17.76
N VAL A 11 0.63 7.45 16.47
CA VAL A 11 1.17 6.63 15.37
C VAL A 11 2.03 7.49 14.46
N GLU A 12 3.17 7.94 15.00
CA GLU A 12 4.20 8.73 14.28
C GLU A 12 4.61 8.08 12.95
N ILE A 13 4.56 6.75 12.86
CA ILE A 13 4.98 5.97 11.69
C ILE A 13 4.15 6.33 10.44
N TRP A 14 2.82 6.52 10.55
CA TRP A 14 2.00 6.78 9.36
C TRP A 14 2.21 8.15 8.75
N GLY A 15 2.77 9.12 9.48
CA GLY A 15 3.08 10.45 8.95
C GLY A 15 4.03 10.39 7.74
N GLU A 16 5.09 9.60 7.85
CA GLU A 16 6.07 9.36 6.78
C GLU A 16 5.57 8.33 5.76
N GLN A 17 4.78 7.33 6.17
CA GLN A 17 4.21 6.35 5.23
C GLN A 17 3.17 6.94 4.28
N PHE A 18 2.65 8.16 4.53
CA PHE A 18 1.78 8.83 3.56
C PHE A 18 2.52 9.22 2.28
N ASP A 19 3.85 9.35 2.29
CA ASP A 19 4.59 9.67 1.08
C ASP A 19 4.40 8.58 0.03
N GLY A 20 4.46 7.29 0.40
CA GLY A 20 4.11 6.20 -0.52
C GLY A 20 2.64 6.19 -0.97
N LEU A 21 1.70 6.64 -0.11
CA LEU A 21 0.30 6.79 -0.51
C LEU A 21 0.10 7.90 -1.55
N ASN A 22 0.87 8.97 -1.42
CA ASN A 22 0.90 10.11 -2.35
C ASN A 22 1.63 9.78 -3.64
N ASP A 23 2.75 9.08 -3.55
CA ASP A 23 3.56 8.62 -4.68
C ASP A 23 2.90 7.45 -5.43
N GLU A 24 1.84 6.88 -4.85
CA GLU A 24 1.04 5.78 -5.39
C GLU A 24 1.77 4.43 -5.44
N GLU A 25 2.79 4.29 -4.59
CA GLU A 25 3.66 3.12 -4.52
C GLU A 25 4.29 2.92 -3.13
N TYR A 26 4.52 1.67 -2.75
CA TYR A 26 5.52 1.31 -1.74
C TYR A 26 6.57 0.33 -2.30
N GLU A 27 7.82 0.51 -1.90
CA GLU A 27 8.89 -0.47 -2.11
C GLU A 27 9.07 -1.29 -0.82
N VAL A 28 8.77 -2.59 -0.87
CA VAL A 28 8.85 -3.47 0.31
C VAL A 28 9.48 -4.83 -0.03
N PRO A 29 10.29 -5.39 0.89
CA PRO A 29 10.84 -6.72 0.67
C PRO A 29 9.76 -7.78 0.85
N CYS A 30 9.80 -8.81 0.00
CA CYS A 30 8.98 -9.99 0.24
C CYS A 30 9.43 -10.68 1.53
N PRO A 31 8.53 -10.99 2.48
CA PRO A 31 8.91 -11.62 3.74
C PRO A 31 9.38 -13.07 3.58
N SER A 32 9.16 -13.69 2.40
CA SER A 32 9.55 -15.08 2.13
C SER A 32 10.86 -15.24 1.37
N CYS A 33 11.12 -14.39 0.36
CA CYS A 33 12.30 -14.49 -0.49
C CYS A 33 13.19 -13.24 -0.50
N SER A 34 12.82 -12.19 0.24
CA SER A 34 13.54 -10.91 0.33
C SER A 34 13.68 -10.14 -0.99
N ALA A 35 13.05 -10.58 -2.09
CA ALA A 35 13.00 -9.81 -3.32
C ALA A 35 12.26 -8.48 -3.07
N GLU A 36 12.80 -7.38 -3.57
CA GLU A 36 12.14 -6.07 -3.47
C GLU A 36 10.92 -6.05 -4.38
N ASN A 37 9.75 -5.77 -3.81
CA ASN A 37 8.49 -5.66 -4.54
C ASN A 37 8.02 -4.21 -4.53
N PHE A 38 7.62 -3.74 -5.70
CA PHE A 38 6.87 -2.51 -5.88
C PHE A 38 5.39 -2.83 -5.71
N ILE A 39 4.74 -2.19 -4.75
CA ILE A 39 3.30 -2.24 -4.49
C ILE A 39 2.69 -1.01 -5.12
N VAL A 40 2.13 -1.13 -6.32
CA VAL A 40 1.64 -0.01 -7.12
C VAL A 40 0.13 0.10 -6.99
N PHE A 41 -0.40 1.29 -6.65
CA PHE A 41 -1.84 1.54 -6.50
C PHE A 41 -2.20 2.98 -6.90
N GLY A 42 -2.39 3.20 -8.20
CA GLY A 42 -2.72 4.53 -8.72
C GLY A 42 -2.68 4.60 -10.24
N LYS A 43 -1.98 5.61 -10.78
CA LYS A 43 -1.97 5.94 -12.21
C LYS A 43 -1.53 4.78 -13.12
N TYR A 44 -0.64 3.91 -12.65
CA TYR A 44 -0.12 2.79 -13.42
C TYR A 44 -0.92 1.49 -13.23
N GLY A 45 -1.81 1.42 -12.25
CA GLY A 45 -2.60 0.23 -11.96
C GLY A 45 -2.58 -0.14 -10.47
N PHE A 46 -3.05 -1.36 -10.19
CA PHE A 46 -3.14 -1.93 -8.85
C PHE A 46 -2.53 -3.34 -8.84
N PHE A 47 -1.20 -3.42 -8.68
CA PHE A 47 -0.45 -4.67 -8.75
C PHE A 47 0.83 -4.64 -7.91
N SER A 48 1.40 -5.82 -7.67
CA SER A 48 2.79 -6.00 -7.25
C SER A 48 3.67 -6.43 -8.43
N THR A 49 4.93 -6.00 -8.43
CA THR A 49 5.96 -6.38 -9.40
C THR A 49 7.34 -6.34 -8.74
N THR A 50 8.33 -7.06 -9.29
CA THR A 50 9.74 -6.96 -8.89
C THR A 50 10.60 -6.21 -9.92
N ASP A 51 9.99 -5.78 -11.03
CA ASP A 51 10.65 -5.04 -12.11
C ASP A 51 10.39 -3.53 -11.94
N SER A 52 11.46 -2.75 -11.76
CA SER A 52 11.40 -1.29 -11.58
C SER A 52 11.06 -0.52 -12.85
N MET A 53 11.10 -1.17 -14.02
CA MET A 53 10.70 -0.60 -15.30
C MET A 53 9.21 -0.81 -15.60
N TYR A 54 8.39 -1.11 -14.58
CA TYR A 54 6.94 -1.33 -14.75
C TYR A 54 6.19 -0.11 -15.30
N MET A 55 6.76 1.10 -15.18
CA MET A 55 6.17 2.34 -15.69
C MET A 55 6.33 2.50 -17.21
N GLU A 56 7.26 1.75 -17.81
CA GLU A 56 7.55 1.85 -19.24
C GLU A 56 6.36 1.32 -20.06
N PRO A 57 5.86 2.05 -21.08
CA PRO A 57 4.73 1.60 -21.88
C PRO A 57 4.95 0.24 -22.58
N SER A 58 6.21 -0.11 -22.86
CA SER A 58 6.61 -1.37 -23.47
C SER A 58 7.07 -2.43 -22.46
N THR A 59 6.77 -2.24 -21.17
CA THR A 59 7.20 -3.18 -20.13
C THR A 59 6.60 -4.56 -20.36
N THR A 60 7.39 -5.58 -20.02
CA THR A 60 6.94 -6.98 -19.94
C THR A 60 7.00 -7.49 -18.51
N ALA A 61 7.13 -6.57 -17.54
CA ALA A 61 7.14 -6.84 -16.12
C ALA A 61 5.97 -7.73 -15.73
N ARG A 62 6.25 -8.74 -14.88
CA ARG A 62 5.20 -9.55 -14.29
C ARG A 62 4.45 -8.72 -13.27
N GLN A 63 3.21 -8.37 -13.59
CA GLN A 63 2.30 -7.64 -12.70
C GLN A 63 1.28 -8.60 -12.10
N VAL A 64 1.25 -8.71 -10.77
CA VAL A 64 0.29 -9.55 -10.05
C VAL A 64 -0.76 -8.67 -9.36
N PRO A 65 -2.06 -8.81 -9.65
CA PRO A 65 -3.08 -7.91 -9.10
C PRO A 65 -3.10 -7.88 -7.57
N LEU A 66 -3.20 -6.67 -7.00
CA LEU A 66 -3.37 -6.50 -5.56
C LEU A 66 -4.77 -6.95 -5.10
N ARG A 67 -4.86 -7.39 -3.85
CA ARG A 67 -6.12 -7.80 -3.22
C ARG A 67 -6.50 -6.77 -2.16
N PRO A 68 -7.47 -5.88 -2.44
CA PRO A 68 -7.90 -4.90 -1.45
C PRO A 68 -8.63 -5.58 -0.30
N GLN A 69 -8.47 -5.04 0.90
CA GLN A 69 -9.30 -5.39 2.05
C GLN A 69 -10.69 -4.76 1.87
N ALA A 70 -11.74 -5.54 2.14
CA ALA A 70 -13.10 -5.00 2.10
C ALA A 70 -13.24 -3.88 3.14
N PRO A 71 -13.84 -2.72 2.82
CA PRO A 71 -14.01 -1.62 3.77
C PRO A 71 -14.68 -2.04 5.09
N ALA A 72 -15.68 -2.93 5.01
CA ALA A 72 -16.38 -3.46 6.18
C ALA A 72 -15.53 -4.43 7.04
N ALA A 73 -14.37 -4.86 6.54
CA ALA A 73 -13.41 -5.71 7.24
C ALA A 73 -12.17 -4.92 7.70
N LEU A 74 -12.15 -3.59 7.52
CA LEU A 74 -11.15 -2.72 8.14
C LEU A 74 -11.47 -2.59 9.63
N GLY A 75 -10.44 -2.59 10.46
CA GLY A 75 -10.57 -2.33 11.89
C GLY A 75 -9.43 -1.44 12.38
N GLY A 76 -9.53 -0.97 13.62
CA GLY A 76 -8.46 -0.22 14.27
C GLY A 76 -8.10 1.06 13.50
N VAL A 77 -6.80 1.25 13.19
CA VAL A 77 -6.31 2.45 12.48
C VAL A 77 -6.83 2.52 11.05
N ALA A 78 -6.94 1.39 10.36
CA ALA A 78 -7.37 1.32 8.97
C ALA A 78 -8.80 1.84 8.76
N GLU A 79 -9.71 1.45 9.65
CA GLU A 79 -11.11 1.91 9.64
C GLU A 79 -11.21 3.42 9.87
N ARG A 80 -10.42 3.95 10.83
CA ARG A 80 -10.41 5.40 11.14
C ARG A 80 -9.87 6.21 9.96
N LEU A 81 -8.78 5.77 9.35
CA LEU A 81 -8.19 6.40 8.17
C LEU A 81 -9.15 6.44 6.99
N TYR A 82 -9.76 5.29 6.68
CA TYR A 82 -10.72 5.15 5.60
C TYR A 82 -11.93 6.08 5.82
N SER A 83 -12.53 6.03 7.01
CA SER A 83 -13.69 6.85 7.35
C SER A 83 -13.36 8.34 7.32
N ARG A 84 -12.17 8.73 7.79
CA ARG A 84 -11.71 10.12 7.77
C ARG A 84 -11.51 10.64 6.34
N ALA A 85 -10.87 9.86 5.48
CA ALA A 85 -10.67 10.22 4.09
C ALA A 85 -12.02 10.44 3.38
N LEU A 86 -13.04 9.61 3.65
CA LEU A 86 -14.39 9.85 3.14
C LEU A 86 -15.05 11.12 3.72
N ALA A 87 -14.90 11.36 5.03
CA ALA A 87 -15.46 12.55 5.68
C ALA A 87 -14.85 13.86 5.16
N ASP A 88 -13.59 13.82 4.74
CA ASP A 88 -12.85 14.95 4.16
C ASP A 88 -12.99 15.05 2.62
N ASP A 89 -13.91 14.30 1.99
CA ASP A 89 -14.15 14.27 0.52
C ASP A 89 -12.95 13.80 -0.32
N HIS A 90 -12.21 12.83 0.21
CA HIS A 90 -11.08 12.15 -0.46
C HIS A 90 -11.36 10.65 -0.72
N PRO A 91 -12.33 10.30 -1.59
CA PRO A 91 -12.70 8.91 -1.85
C PRO A 91 -11.61 8.09 -2.57
N ASP A 92 -10.73 8.75 -3.32
CA ASP A 92 -9.56 8.11 -3.94
C ASP A 92 -8.55 7.65 -2.89
N VAL A 93 -8.28 8.47 -1.88
CA VAL A 93 -7.43 8.13 -0.74
C VAL A 93 -8.05 6.97 0.05
N ALA A 94 -9.35 7.03 0.33
CA ALA A 94 -10.07 5.94 0.98
C ALA A 94 -9.92 4.62 0.20
N ARG A 95 -10.04 4.66 -1.13
CA ARG A 95 -9.81 3.49 -1.97
C ARG A 95 -8.37 2.98 -1.88
N LYS A 96 -7.36 3.84 -1.96
CA LYS A 96 -5.95 3.43 -1.87
C LYS A 96 -5.63 2.74 -0.53
N LEU A 97 -6.19 3.23 0.58
CA LEU A 97 -6.04 2.61 1.90
C LEU A 97 -6.51 1.15 1.92
N THR A 98 -7.55 0.78 1.16
CA THR A 98 -7.97 -0.63 1.08
C THR A 98 -6.90 -1.56 0.52
N TYR A 99 -5.98 -1.05 -0.31
CA TYR A 99 -4.85 -1.81 -0.84
C TYR A 99 -3.68 -1.85 0.13
N VAL A 100 -3.41 -0.76 0.85
CA VAL A 100 -2.37 -0.68 1.90
C VAL A 100 -2.66 -1.66 3.03
N PHE A 101 -3.92 -1.74 3.46
CA PHE A 101 -4.38 -2.72 4.46
C PHE A 101 -4.82 -4.06 3.84
N GLY A 102 -4.55 -4.26 2.55
CA GLY A 102 -4.84 -5.47 1.80
C GLY A 102 -3.65 -6.42 1.72
N ASN A 103 -3.66 -7.26 0.68
CA ASN A 103 -2.59 -8.23 0.43
C ASN A 103 -1.99 -8.06 -0.95
N ALA A 104 -0.69 -8.34 -1.04
CA ALA A 104 0.05 -8.48 -2.30
C ALA A 104 0.50 -9.93 -2.50
N GLN A 105 0.89 -10.27 -3.72
CA GLN A 105 1.56 -11.52 -4.04
C GLN A 105 2.91 -11.21 -4.66
N CYS A 106 3.97 -11.82 -4.14
CA CYS A 106 5.31 -11.60 -4.66
C CYS A 106 5.41 -12.07 -6.11
N ALA A 107 5.90 -11.20 -7.01
CA ALA A 107 6.06 -11.54 -8.41
C ALA A 107 7.23 -12.52 -8.66
N GLU A 108 8.10 -12.74 -7.67
CA GLU A 108 9.22 -13.69 -7.74
C GLU A 108 8.82 -15.09 -7.24
N CYS A 109 8.29 -15.19 -6.02
CA CYS A 109 8.08 -16.48 -5.34
C CYS A 109 6.62 -16.86 -5.09
N ASP A 110 5.66 -16.06 -5.55
CA ASP A 110 4.22 -16.26 -5.37
C ASP A 110 3.71 -16.24 -3.91
N ALA A 111 4.56 -15.94 -2.94
CA ALA A 111 4.14 -15.76 -1.56
C ALA A 111 3.16 -14.58 -1.45
N VAL A 112 2.04 -14.81 -0.77
CA VAL A 112 1.06 -13.78 -0.43
C VAL A 112 1.43 -13.18 0.91
N PHE A 113 1.41 -11.85 1.03
CA PHE A 113 1.77 -11.14 2.25
C PHE A 113 0.92 -9.89 2.48
N SER A 114 0.82 -9.48 3.74
CA SER A 114 0.20 -8.21 4.14
C SER A 114 1.08 -7.04 3.71
N VAL A 115 0.49 -6.06 3.02
CA VAL A 115 1.21 -4.87 2.58
C VAL A 115 1.62 -4.02 3.79
N GLU A 116 0.72 -3.81 4.74
CA GLU A 116 1.00 -3.08 5.99
C GLU A 116 2.18 -3.68 6.75
N GLU A 117 2.19 -5.00 6.97
CA GLU A 117 3.26 -5.66 7.74
C GLU A 117 4.61 -5.52 7.03
N ALA A 118 4.64 -5.61 5.69
CA ALA A 118 5.86 -5.43 4.91
C ALA A 118 6.36 -3.98 4.92
N ILE A 119 5.45 -2.99 4.94
CA ILE A 119 5.79 -1.58 5.12
C ILE A 119 6.43 -1.37 6.49
N VAL A 120 5.78 -1.83 7.57
CA VAL A 120 6.28 -1.66 8.94
C VAL A 120 7.65 -2.31 9.11
N ALA A 121 7.81 -3.56 8.66
CA ALA A 121 9.06 -4.32 8.79
C ALA A 121 10.25 -3.70 8.03
N ARG A 122 10.03 -2.78 7.09
CA ARG A 122 11.11 -2.07 6.39
C ARG A 122 11.76 -0.98 7.24
N TRP A 123 11.08 -0.53 8.29
CA TRP A 123 11.51 0.57 9.16
C TRP A 123 11.78 0.16 10.62
N ASP A 124 11.68 -1.14 10.92
CA ASP A 124 12.18 -1.77 12.16
C ASP A 124 13.71 -1.97 12.10
#